data_AF-A0A9Y2IEF9-F1
#
_entry.id   AF-A0A9Y2IEF9-F1
#
_cell.length_a   1.000
_cell.length_b   1.000
_cell.length_c   1.000
_cell.angle_alpha   90.00
_cell.angle_beta   90.00
_cell.angle_gamma   90.00
#
_symmetry.space_group_name_H-M   'P 1'
#
loop_
_entity.id
_entity.type
_entity.pdbx_description
1 polymer ?
#
loop_
_entity_poly.entity_id
_entity_poly.type
_entity_poly.pdbx_seq_one_letter_code
_entity_poly.pdbx_strand_id
1 'polypeptide(L)'
;MAPGSAGARTDQTAAITAAVWSALGTVRDPELDRPLTDLGFVASSTVDPGGEAVVELCLPTYFCAPNFAFLMVADSYDAVSAVPGVSRAVVRLKDHFAADVINKGVAARAGFVGSFGEEAADELDGLRADFLRKAVLAGTDRVCRSMVSGGVARERLADLTLADAPPTPDRERLRERRRELGLSGGDADPLVLDPGTGEAVTADELHRHLGLARLTRVSQDANSGVCRGMLRARYPEATDNPDTEETP
;
A
#
# COMPACT_ATOMS: atom_id res chain seq x y z
N MET A 1 17.27 -27.17 -34.59
CA MET A 1 16.86 -26.07 -33.69
C MET A 1 15.57 -26.53 -33.00
N ALA A 2 15.63 -26.85 -31.70
CA ALA A 2 14.52 -27.52 -31.02
C ALA A 2 13.41 -26.53 -30.64
N PRO A 3 12.13 -26.79 -31.02
CA PRO A 3 11.00 -25.90 -30.75
C PRO A 3 10.65 -25.72 -29.25
N GLY A 4 11.21 -26.54 -28.36
CA GLY A 4 10.90 -26.50 -26.92
C GLY A 4 11.53 -25.35 -26.12
N SER A 5 12.60 -24.70 -26.61
CA SER A 5 13.26 -23.63 -25.84
C SER A 5 12.52 -22.28 -25.89
N ALA A 6 11.73 -22.05 -26.94
CA ALA A 6 10.95 -20.82 -27.09
C ALA A 6 9.71 -20.85 -26.19
N GLY A 7 8.98 -21.98 -26.16
CA GLY A 7 7.81 -22.16 -25.30
C GLY A 7 8.14 -22.03 -23.81
N ALA A 8 9.22 -22.68 -23.35
CA ALA A 8 9.63 -22.61 -21.94
C ALA A 8 10.03 -21.19 -21.49
N ARG A 9 10.63 -20.38 -22.38
CA ARG A 9 10.96 -18.97 -22.08
C ARG A 9 9.71 -18.10 -22.01
N THR A 10 8.72 -18.34 -22.86
CA THR A 10 7.43 -17.63 -22.81
C THR A 10 6.69 -17.94 -21.51
N ASP A 11 6.61 -19.21 -21.11
CA ASP A 11 5.95 -19.63 -19.87
C ASP A 11 6.63 -19.03 -18.63
N GLN A 12 7.97 -18.99 -18.62
CA GLN A 12 8.74 -18.34 -17.56
C GLN A 12 8.47 -16.82 -17.50
N THR A 13 8.45 -16.15 -18.64
CA THR A 13 8.17 -14.70 -18.71
C THR A 13 6.77 -14.38 -18.21
N ALA A 14 5.78 -15.20 -18.56
CA ALA A 14 4.40 -15.06 -18.07
C ALA A 14 4.31 -15.27 -16.55
N ALA A 15 5.00 -16.28 -16.01
CA ALA A 15 5.06 -16.50 -14.57
C ALA A 15 5.71 -15.34 -13.81
N ILE A 16 6.81 -14.76 -14.33
CA ILE A 16 7.45 -13.59 -13.72
C ILE A 16 6.53 -12.37 -13.81
N THR A 17 5.85 -12.16 -14.95
CA THR A 17 4.87 -11.06 -15.11
C THR A 17 3.77 -11.12 -14.04
N ALA A 18 3.20 -12.31 -13.81
CA ALA A 18 2.19 -12.51 -12.78
C ALA A 18 2.75 -12.26 -11.37
N ALA A 19 3.98 -12.69 -11.09
CA ALA A 19 4.64 -12.46 -9.81
C ALA A 19 4.97 -10.97 -9.57
N VAL A 20 5.40 -10.24 -10.60
CA VAL A 20 5.60 -8.79 -10.56
C VAL A 20 4.29 -8.07 -10.25
N TRP A 21 3.19 -8.45 -10.91
CA TRP A 21 1.87 -7.88 -10.61
C TRP A 21 1.44 -8.15 -9.17
N SER A 22 1.65 -9.38 -8.68
CA SER A 22 1.37 -9.73 -7.29
C SER A 22 2.23 -8.93 -6.31
N ALA A 23 3.50 -8.66 -6.63
CA ALA A 23 4.39 -7.84 -5.81
C ALA A 23 3.94 -6.38 -5.77
N LEU A 24 3.52 -5.81 -6.90
CA LEU A 24 2.93 -4.46 -6.94
C LEU A 24 1.64 -4.37 -6.10
N GLY A 25 0.89 -5.47 -5.98
CA GLY A 25 -0.28 -5.57 -5.09
C GLY A 25 0.04 -5.52 -3.59
N THR A 26 1.32 -5.66 -3.19
CA THR A 26 1.74 -5.46 -1.78
C THR A 26 2.14 -4.03 -1.48
N VAL A 27 2.48 -3.25 -2.53
CA VAL A 27 2.84 -1.83 -2.40
C VAL A 27 1.57 -1.01 -2.23
N ARG A 28 1.57 -0.13 -1.23
CA ARG A 28 0.39 0.66 -0.86
C ARG A 28 0.65 2.14 -1.06
N ASP A 29 -0.40 2.87 -1.42
CA ASP A 29 -0.39 4.31 -1.20
C ASP A 29 -0.31 4.56 0.32
N PRO A 30 0.68 5.36 0.79
CA PRO A 30 0.93 5.53 2.21
C PRO A 30 -0.21 6.26 2.92
N GLU A 31 -0.92 7.16 2.26
CA GLU A 31 -2.03 7.88 2.85
C GLU A 31 -3.30 7.02 2.90
N LEU A 32 -3.60 6.32 1.81
CA LEU A 32 -4.85 5.61 1.60
C LEU A 32 -4.86 4.20 2.20
N ASP A 33 -3.69 3.63 2.48
CA ASP A 33 -3.50 2.23 2.91
C ASP A 33 -4.19 1.24 1.94
N ARG A 34 -4.08 1.49 0.63
CA ARG A 34 -4.64 0.65 -0.44
C ARG A 34 -3.56 0.26 -1.45
N PRO A 35 -3.60 -0.97 -1.99
CA PRO A 35 -2.67 -1.40 -3.03
C PRO A 35 -2.65 -0.47 -4.24
N LEU A 36 -1.48 -0.27 -4.86
CA LEU A 36 -1.36 0.53 -6.08
C LEU A 36 -2.19 -0.05 -7.23
N THR A 37 -2.27 -1.39 -7.31
CA THR A 37 -3.08 -2.10 -8.30
C THR A 37 -4.58 -1.79 -8.15
N ASP A 38 -5.09 -1.75 -6.92
CA ASP A 38 -6.51 -1.48 -6.62
C ASP A 38 -6.88 -0.02 -6.89
N LEU A 39 -5.91 0.88 -6.73
CA LEU A 39 -6.07 2.32 -7.01
C LEU A 39 -5.95 2.65 -8.50
N GLY A 40 -5.49 1.71 -9.32
CA GLY A 40 -5.20 1.93 -10.74
C GLY A 40 -3.92 2.73 -10.99
N PHE A 41 -3.03 2.83 -9.99
CA PHE A 41 -1.80 3.64 -10.09
C PHE A 41 -0.71 2.95 -10.91
N VAL A 42 -0.88 1.67 -11.26
CA VAL A 42 0.00 0.93 -12.18
C VAL A 42 -0.53 1.12 -13.60
N ALA A 43 0.10 1.98 -14.38
CA ALA A 43 -0.29 2.26 -15.76
C ALA A 43 0.16 1.15 -16.73
N SER A 44 1.34 0.57 -16.49
CA SER A 44 1.85 -0.57 -17.26
C SER A 44 2.83 -1.38 -16.43
N SER A 45 2.91 -2.68 -16.72
CA SER A 45 3.87 -3.61 -16.12
C SER A 45 4.23 -4.66 -17.16
N THR A 46 5.48 -4.67 -17.62
CA THR A 46 5.96 -5.62 -18.63
C THR A 46 7.23 -6.30 -18.15
N VAL A 47 7.43 -7.54 -18.57
CA VAL A 47 8.65 -8.30 -18.30
C VAL A 47 9.14 -8.87 -19.63
N ASP A 48 10.42 -8.66 -19.93
CA ASP A 48 11.03 -9.23 -21.12
C ASP A 48 11.61 -10.65 -20.88
N PRO A 49 11.99 -11.40 -21.94
CA PRO A 49 12.57 -12.73 -21.78
C PRO A 49 13.92 -12.78 -21.05
N GLY A 50 14.59 -11.63 -20.88
CA GLY A 50 15.81 -11.49 -20.09
C GLY A 50 15.56 -11.21 -18.60
N GLY A 51 14.29 -11.07 -18.19
CA GLY A 51 13.88 -10.76 -16.83
C GLY A 51 13.95 -9.28 -16.49
N GLU A 52 14.08 -8.38 -17.47
CA GLU A 52 13.93 -6.95 -17.21
C GLU A 52 12.44 -6.62 -17.03
N ALA A 53 12.08 -6.16 -15.83
CA ALA A 53 10.74 -5.72 -15.49
C ALA A 53 10.65 -4.19 -15.58
N VAL A 54 9.74 -3.68 -16.41
CA VAL A 54 9.47 -2.24 -16.56
C VAL A 54 8.07 -1.95 -16.04
N VAL A 55 7.98 -1.07 -15.04
CA VAL A 55 6.72 -0.66 -14.42
C VAL A 55 6.56 0.85 -14.55
N GLU A 56 5.40 1.28 -15.03
CA GLU A 56 5.03 2.68 -15.08
C GLU A 56 3.92 2.97 -14.07
N LEU A 57 4.17 3.93 -13.19
CA LEU A 57 3.20 4.42 -12.23
C LEU A 57 2.60 5.76 -12.70
N CYS A 58 1.32 5.94 -12.46
CA CYS A 58 0.60 7.19 -12.70
C CYS A 58 -0.16 7.62 -11.44
N LEU A 59 -0.22 8.93 -11.21
CA LEU A 59 -0.88 9.51 -10.03
C LEU A 59 -2.06 10.40 -10.41
N PRO A 60 -3.06 10.53 -9.51
CA PRO A 60 -4.31 11.25 -9.79
C PRO A 60 -4.12 12.71 -10.18
N THR A 61 -3.05 13.37 -9.70
CA THR A 61 -2.79 14.78 -9.97
C THR A 61 -1.33 15.03 -10.29
N TYR A 62 -1.04 16.09 -11.06
CA TYR A 62 0.33 16.45 -11.43
C TYR A 62 1.17 16.90 -10.22
N PHE A 63 0.49 17.37 -9.17
CA PHE A 63 1.07 17.93 -7.94
C PHE A 63 0.80 17.05 -6.70
N CYS A 64 0.68 15.74 -6.88
CA CYS A 64 0.69 14.83 -5.74
C CYS A 64 1.96 15.08 -4.90
N ALA A 65 1.90 14.84 -3.59
CA ALA A 65 3.01 15.19 -2.73
C ALA A 65 4.28 14.39 -3.13
N PRO A 66 5.44 15.04 -3.40
CA PRO A 66 6.64 14.36 -3.89
C PRO A 66 7.16 13.27 -2.97
N ASN A 67 7.05 13.48 -1.66
CA ASN A 67 7.39 12.48 -0.65
C ASN A 67 6.51 11.22 -0.76
N PHE A 68 5.21 11.35 -1.00
CA PHE A 68 4.32 10.18 -1.14
C PHE A 68 4.60 9.46 -2.45
N ALA A 69 4.76 10.22 -3.53
CA ALA A 69 5.15 9.69 -4.84
C ALA A 69 6.49 8.93 -4.77
N PHE A 70 7.48 9.49 -4.06
CA PHE A 70 8.77 8.87 -3.86
C PHE A 70 8.66 7.53 -3.11
N LEU A 71 7.90 7.49 -2.01
CA LEU A 71 7.65 6.25 -1.26
C LEU A 71 7.04 5.16 -2.17
N MET A 72 6.01 5.49 -2.95
CA MET A 72 5.37 4.51 -3.84
C MET A 72 6.31 4.01 -4.94
N VAL A 73 7.13 4.87 -5.54
CA VAL A 73 8.10 4.48 -6.57
C VAL A 73 9.22 3.64 -5.97
N ALA A 74 9.76 4.03 -4.82
CA ALA A 74 10.81 3.30 -4.11
C ALA A 74 10.33 1.91 -3.65
N ASP A 75 9.16 1.84 -3.01
CA ASP A 75 8.57 0.58 -2.54
C ASP A 75 8.23 -0.35 -3.72
N SER A 76 7.77 0.21 -4.84
CA SER A 76 7.56 -0.56 -6.08
C SER A 76 8.87 -1.11 -6.63
N TYR A 77 9.94 -0.30 -6.63
CA TYR A 77 11.26 -0.74 -7.07
C TYR A 77 11.75 -1.90 -6.22
N ASP A 78 11.66 -1.80 -4.89
CA ASP A 78 12.12 -2.84 -3.98
C ASP A 78 11.27 -4.12 -4.08
N ALA A 79 9.94 -3.99 -4.14
CA ALA A 79 9.03 -5.12 -4.29
C ALA A 79 9.27 -5.89 -5.60
N VAL A 80 9.40 -5.18 -6.72
CA VAL A 80 9.63 -5.79 -8.05
C VAL A 80 11.04 -6.38 -8.13
N SER A 81 12.05 -5.71 -7.58
CA SER A 81 13.43 -6.21 -7.56
C SER A 81 13.58 -7.49 -6.74
N ALA A 82 12.71 -7.73 -5.76
CA ALA A 82 12.72 -8.93 -4.94
C ALA A 82 12.07 -10.16 -5.60
N VAL A 83 11.40 -9.99 -6.75
CA VAL A 83 10.71 -11.09 -7.44
C VAL A 83 11.71 -12.08 -8.04
N PRO A 84 11.66 -13.38 -7.70
CA PRO A 84 12.51 -14.38 -8.32
C PRO A 84 12.35 -14.42 -9.85
N GLY A 85 13.46 -14.26 -10.57
CA GLY A 85 13.49 -14.23 -12.04
C GLY A 85 13.56 -12.82 -12.63
N VAL A 86 13.33 -11.76 -11.84
CA VAL A 86 13.64 -10.39 -12.26
C VAL A 86 15.15 -10.19 -12.21
N SER A 87 15.74 -9.85 -13.35
CA SER A 87 17.18 -9.54 -13.48
C SER A 87 17.46 -8.05 -13.28
N ARG A 88 16.48 -7.20 -13.61
CA ARG A 88 16.53 -5.75 -13.45
C ARG A 88 15.12 -5.18 -13.33
N ALA A 89 14.89 -4.33 -12.33
CA ALA A 89 13.67 -3.56 -12.21
C ALA A 89 13.88 -2.12 -12.70
N VAL A 90 12.92 -1.61 -13.47
CA VAL A 90 12.85 -0.20 -13.89
C VAL A 90 11.46 0.31 -13.55
N VAL A 91 11.36 1.13 -12.51
CA VAL A 91 10.10 1.77 -12.10
C VAL A 91 10.15 3.24 -12.48
N ARG A 92 9.11 3.73 -13.15
CA ARG A 92 9.00 5.11 -13.60
C ARG A 92 7.68 5.72 -13.19
N LEU A 93 7.74 6.88 -12.56
CA LEU A 93 6.60 7.76 -12.40
C LEU A 93 6.46 8.64 -13.65
N LYS A 94 5.27 8.67 -14.24
CA LYS A 94 4.94 9.57 -15.36
C LYS A 94 4.07 10.73 -14.94
N ASP A 95 4.11 11.81 -15.73
CA ASP A 95 3.22 12.97 -15.63
C ASP A 95 3.14 13.55 -14.21
N HIS A 96 4.28 13.73 -13.57
CA HIS A 96 4.39 14.34 -12.25
C HIS A 96 5.44 15.45 -12.28
N PHE A 97 5.23 16.56 -11.57
CA PHE A 97 6.14 17.70 -11.63
C PHE A 97 7.57 17.37 -11.18
N ALA A 98 7.69 16.43 -10.24
CA ALA A 98 8.98 15.93 -9.74
C ALA A 98 9.38 14.57 -10.32
N ALA A 99 8.75 14.10 -11.41
CA ALA A 99 9.00 12.76 -11.96
C ALA A 99 10.48 12.48 -12.25
N ASP A 100 11.18 13.41 -12.90
CA ASP A 100 12.59 13.24 -13.25
C ASP A 100 13.49 13.08 -12.02
N VAL A 101 13.24 13.88 -10.98
CA VAL A 101 14.00 13.84 -9.73
C VAL A 101 13.75 12.52 -9.00
N ILE A 102 12.47 12.13 -8.85
CA ILE A 102 12.07 10.88 -8.20
C ILE A 102 12.65 9.67 -8.95
N ASN A 103 12.46 9.60 -10.26
CA ASN A 103 12.90 8.47 -11.07
C ASN A 103 14.42 8.27 -11.04
N LYS A 104 15.19 9.37 -11.18
CA LYS A 104 16.65 9.32 -11.06
C LYS A 104 17.10 8.92 -9.66
N GLY A 105 16.47 9.51 -8.64
CA GLY A 105 16.74 9.27 -7.24
C GLY A 105 16.56 7.81 -6.83
N VAL A 106 15.40 7.23 -7.15
CA VAL A 106 15.11 5.83 -6.85
C VAL A 106 16.01 4.88 -7.65
N ALA A 107 16.22 5.13 -8.95
CA ALA A 107 17.11 4.31 -9.77
C ALA A 107 18.56 4.32 -9.27
N ALA A 108 19.02 5.44 -8.70
CA ALA A 108 20.34 5.58 -8.09
C ALA A 108 20.38 5.10 -6.62
N ARG A 109 19.24 4.72 -6.03
CA ARG A 109 19.08 4.43 -4.60
C ARG A 109 19.63 5.56 -3.70
N ALA A 110 19.35 6.80 -4.08
CA ALA A 110 19.90 7.99 -3.44
C ALA A 110 19.20 8.39 -2.13
N GLY A 111 18.06 7.77 -1.78
CA GLY A 111 17.20 8.25 -0.69
C GLY A 111 16.45 9.53 -1.06
N PHE A 112 15.56 10.00 -0.20
CA PHE A 112 14.76 11.20 -0.48
C PHE A 112 15.63 12.45 -0.40
N VAL A 113 16.46 12.57 0.65
CA VAL A 113 17.36 13.72 0.84
C VAL A 113 18.42 13.76 -0.26
N GLY A 114 19.00 12.61 -0.62
CA GLY A 114 19.96 12.55 -1.72
C GLY A 114 19.36 12.88 -3.09
N SER A 115 18.03 12.78 -3.25
CA SER A 115 17.34 13.12 -4.49
C SER A 115 16.94 14.60 -4.59
N PHE A 116 16.43 15.16 -3.48
CA PHE A 116 15.86 16.52 -3.46
C PHE A 116 16.80 17.58 -2.86
N GLY A 117 17.93 17.19 -2.27
CA GLY A 117 18.93 18.13 -1.75
C GLY A 117 18.33 19.07 -0.70
N GLU A 118 18.56 20.38 -0.86
CA GLU A 118 18.10 21.42 0.08
C GLU A 118 16.58 21.52 0.21
N GLU A 119 15.81 20.98 -0.75
CA GLU A 119 14.34 20.95 -0.68
C GLU A 119 13.82 19.87 0.30
N ALA A 120 14.66 18.90 0.68
CA ALA A 120 14.34 17.86 1.64
C ALA A 120 14.92 18.17 3.02
N ALA A 121 14.03 18.26 4.02
CA ALA A 121 14.45 18.47 5.40
C ALA A 121 15.07 17.20 6.02
N ASP A 122 14.42 16.04 5.83
CA ASP A 122 14.80 14.75 6.41
C ASP A 122 14.42 13.60 5.48
N GLU A 123 14.90 12.40 5.79
CA GLU A 123 14.42 11.15 5.19
C GLU A 123 12.98 10.82 5.63
N LEU A 124 12.34 9.90 4.92
CA LEU A 124 10.89 9.69 5.02
C LEU A 124 10.45 8.68 6.10
N ASP A 125 11.35 8.18 6.95
CA ASP A 125 11.02 7.18 7.97
C ASP A 125 9.96 7.66 8.96
N GLY A 126 10.07 8.91 9.45
CA GLY A 126 9.10 9.51 10.35
C GLY A 126 7.72 9.64 9.70
N LEU A 127 7.69 10.08 8.44
CA LEU A 127 6.47 10.19 7.65
C LEU A 127 5.83 8.81 7.43
N ARG A 128 6.63 7.78 7.13
CA ARG A 128 6.16 6.40 6.98
C ARG A 128 5.53 5.91 8.28
N ALA A 129 6.17 6.17 9.42
CA ALA A 129 5.60 5.81 10.73
C ALA A 129 4.26 6.49 11.00
N ASP A 130 4.11 7.77 10.65
CA ASP A 130 2.83 8.50 10.80
C ASP A 130 1.70 7.89 9.95
N PHE A 131 2.01 7.47 8.72
CA PHE A 131 1.06 6.77 7.88
C PHE A 131 0.69 5.39 8.41
N LEU A 132 1.67 4.63 8.90
CA LEU A 132 1.40 3.34 9.54
C LEU A 132 0.53 3.50 10.80
N ARG A 133 0.73 4.54 11.61
CA ARG A 133 -0.16 4.84 12.76
C ARG A 133 -1.60 5.07 12.30
N LYS A 134 -1.80 5.81 11.21
CA LYS A 134 -3.14 6.02 10.61
C LYS A 134 -3.73 4.72 10.08
N ALA A 135 -2.93 3.88 9.42
CA ALA A 135 -3.35 2.58 8.92
C ALA A 135 -3.78 1.64 10.06
N VAL A 136 -3.05 1.62 11.19
CA VAL A 136 -3.43 0.88 12.39
C VAL A 136 -4.75 1.41 12.96
N LEU A 137 -4.93 2.74 13.09
CA LEU A 137 -6.21 3.33 13.53
C LEU A 137 -7.38 2.91 12.62
N ALA A 138 -7.23 3.05 11.31
CA ALA A 138 -8.30 2.71 10.37
C ALA A 138 -8.58 1.20 10.34
N GLY A 139 -7.55 0.37 10.46
CA GLY A 139 -7.66 -1.08 10.61
C GLY A 139 -8.43 -1.46 11.87
N THR A 140 -8.15 -0.79 13.00
CA THR A 140 -8.89 -0.96 14.25
C THR A 140 -10.39 -0.66 14.08
N ASP A 141 -10.79 0.43 13.40
CA ASP A 141 -12.22 0.69 13.13
C ASP A 141 -12.85 -0.40 12.28
N ARG A 142 -12.18 -0.89 11.23
CA ARG A 142 -12.72 -1.96 10.36
C ARG A 142 -13.02 -3.23 11.15
N VAL A 143 -12.06 -3.68 11.95
CA VAL A 143 -12.21 -4.89 12.77
C VAL A 143 -13.27 -4.68 13.85
N CYS A 144 -13.15 -3.62 14.66
CA CYS A 144 -14.06 -3.38 15.79
C CYS A 144 -15.50 -3.13 15.33
N ARG A 145 -15.69 -2.38 14.24
CA ARG A 145 -17.02 -2.14 13.66
C ARG A 145 -17.68 -3.45 13.25
N SER A 146 -16.94 -4.35 12.58
CA SER A 146 -17.46 -5.65 12.17
C SER A 146 -17.91 -6.47 13.39
N MET A 147 -17.11 -6.48 14.46
CA MET A 147 -17.45 -7.15 15.71
C MET A 147 -18.71 -6.57 16.38
N VAL A 148 -18.82 -5.23 16.43
CA VAL A 148 -20.01 -4.55 16.98
C VAL A 148 -21.25 -4.85 16.15
N SER A 149 -21.14 -4.82 14.82
CA SER A 149 -22.23 -5.24 13.93
C SER A 149 -22.61 -6.71 14.11
N GLY A 150 -21.67 -7.55 14.54
CA GLY A 150 -21.88 -8.95 14.91
C GLY A 150 -22.42 -9.16 16.34
N GLY A 151 -22.73 -8.10 17.09
CA GLY A 151 -23.35 -8.17 18.42
C GLY A 151 -22.40 -8.06 19.61
N VAL A 152 -21.10 -7.84 19.38
CA VAL A 152 -20.15 -7.55 20.47
C VAL A 152 -20.46 -6.17 21.06
N ALA A 153 -20.73 -6.10 22.37
CA ALA A 153 -20.92 -4.83 23.05
C ALA A 153 -19.65 -3.97 22.94
N ARG A 154 -19.82 -2.69 22.59
CA ARG A 154 -18.69 -1.78 22.29
C ARG A 154 -17.76 -1.63 23.48
N GLU A 155 -18.30 -1.62 24.69
CA GLU A 155 -17.58 -1.44 25.95
C GLU A 155 -16.63 -2.60 26.24
N ARG A 156 -16.90 -3.79 25.68
CA ARG A 156 -16.05 -4.97 25.87
C ARG A 156 -14.80 -4.95 25.01
N LEU A 157 -14.73 -4.13 23.96
CA LEU A 157 -13.62 -4.18 22.98
C LEU A 157 -12.25 -3.90 23.60
N ALA A 158 -12.17 -3.13 24.69
CA ALA A 158 -10.93 -2.87 25.42
C ALA A 158 -10.37 -4.11 26.13
N ASP A 159 -11.23 -5.06 26.51
CA ASP A 159 -10.85 -6.29 27.21
C ASP A 159 -10.55 -7.45 26.25
N LEU A 160 -10.78 -7.26 24.95
CA LEU A 160 -10.57 -8.30 23.94
C LEU A 160 -9.14 -8.29 23.42
N THR A 161 -8.74 -9.45 22.93
CA THR A 161 -7.48 -9.69 22.24
C THR A 161 -7.69 -9.78 20.73
N LEU A 162 -6.59 -9.77 19.96
CA LEU A 162 -6.65 -10.04 18.54
C LEU A 162 -7.14 -11.46 18.19
N ALA A 163 -7.08 -12.43 19.11
CA ALA A 163 -7.64 -13.77 18.90
C ALA A 163 -9.18 -13.79 18.95
N ASP A 164 -9.78 -12.87 19.72
CA ASP A 164 -11.24 -12.77 19.85
C ASP A 164 -11.90 -12.19 18.59
N ALA A 165 -11.12 -11.47 17.76
CA ALA A 165 -11.57 -10.99 16.46
C ALA A 165 -11.60 -12.13 15.42
N PRO A 166 -12.66 -12.26 14.61
CA PRO A 166 -12.72 -13.28 13.55
C PRO A 166 -11.54 -13.18 12.57
N PRO A 167 -11.07 -14.32 12.00
CA PRO A 167 -9.94 -14.37 11.07
C PRO A 167 -10.28 -13.80 9.69
N THR A 168 -10.42 -12.48 9.61
CA THR A 168 -10.74 -11.76 8.39
C THR A 168 -9.49 -11.12 7.78
N PRO A 169 -9.50 -10.80 6.46
CA PRO A 169 -8.42 -10.03 5.84
C PRO A 169 -8.14 -8.69 6.53
N ASP A 170 -9.16 -8.06 7.12
CA ASP A 170 -9.00 -6.82 7.89
C ASP A 170 -8.21 -7.03 9.19
N ARG A 171 -8.42 -8.16 9.88
CA ARG A 171 -7.64 -8.52 11.07
C ARG A 171 -6.18 -8.80 10.71
N GLU A 172 -5.94 -9.58 9.66
CA GLU A 172 -4.56 -9.91 9.24
C GLU A 172 -3.80 -8.68 8.77
N ARG A 173 -4.46 -7.78 8.03
CA ARG A 173 -3.86 -6.49 7.65
C ARG A 173 -3.56 -5.63 8.87
N LEU A 174 -4.44 -5.56 9.86
CA LEU A 174 -4.17 -4.83 11.11
C LEU A 174 -2.91 -5.38 11.80
N ARG A 175 -2.74 -6.70 11.87
CA ARG A 175 -1.53 -7.33 12.43
C ARG A 175 -0.28 -6.99 11.64
N GLU A 176 -0.37 -7.01 10.31
CA GLU A 176 0.74 -6.62 9.45
C GLU A 176 1.16 -5.17 9.67
N ARG A 177 0.21 -4.22 9.64
CA ARG A 177 0.50 -2.79 9.88
C ARG A 177 1.11 -2.55 11.26
N ARG A 178 0.66 -3.30 12.29
CA ARG A 178 1.27 -3.26 13.63
C ARG A 178 2.72 -3.74 13.59
N ARG A 179 3.01 -4.88 12.96
CA ARG A 179 4.38 -5.41 12.86
C ARG A 179 5.32 -4.45 12.12
N GLU A 180 4.85 -3.83 11.04
CA GLU A 180 5.64 -2.83 10.30
C GLU A 180 5.96 -1.59 11.15
N LEU A 181 5.08 -1.23 12.07
CA LEU A 181 5.28 -0.14 13.03
C LEU A 181 6.06 -0.58 14.29
N GLY A 182 6.45 -1.86 14.39
CA GLY A 182 7.13 -2.41 15.57
C GLY A 182 6.20 -2.66 16.78
N LEU A 183 4.89 -2.73 16.55
CA LEU A 183 3.87 -2.96 17.58
C LEU A 183 3.49 -4.45 17.70
N SER A 184 2.93 -4.81 18.86
CA SER A 184 2.46 -6.17 19.14
C SER A 184 1.22 -6.53 18.29
N GLY A 185 1.22 -7.74 17.72
CA GLY A 185 0.20 -8.20 16.76
C GLY A 185 -0.09 -9.70 16.82
N GLY A 186 0.29 -10.35 17.91
CA GLY A 186 0.01 -11.75 18.24
C GLY A 186 -1.38 -11.96 18.83
N ASP A 187 -1.74 -13.22 19.04
CA ASP A 187 -3.09 -13.63 19.43
C ASP A 187 -3.50 -13.12 20.81
N ALA A 188 -2.55 -13.07 21.76
CA ALA A 188 -2.77 -12.59 23.12
C ALA A 188 -2.69 -11.05 23.25
N ASP A 189 -2.33 -10.34 22.18
CA ASP A 189 -2.17 -8.89 22.24
C ASP A 189 -3.52 -8.17 22.21
N PRO A 190 -3.63 -6.97 22.82
CA PRO A 190 -4.87 -6.20 22.87
C PRO A 190 -5.48 -5.96 21.49
N LEU A 191 -6.80 -6.15 21.38
CA LEU A 191 -7.54 -5.83 20.16
C LEU A 191 -7.43 -4.35 19.82
N VAL A 192 -7.48 -3.49 20.84
CA VAL A 192 -7.39 -2.03 20.70
C VAL A 192 -6.15 -1.53 21.45
N LEU A 193 -5.24 -0.91 20.71
CA LEU A 193 -4.05 -0.25 21.25
C LEU A 193 -3.89 1.14 20.64
N ASP A 194 -3.17 2.02 21.35
CA ASP A 194 -2.75 3.31 20.82
C ASP A 194 -1.50 3.11 19.94
N PRO A 195 -1.52 3.43 18.63
CA PRO A 195 -0.36 3.20 17.77
C PRO A 195 0.80 4.19 17.99
N GLY A 196 0.59 5.25 18.77
CA GLY A 196 1.65 6.16 19.21
C GLY A 196 2.46 5.62 20.37
N THR A 197 1.83 4.93 21.32
CA THR A 197 2.50 4.39 22.53
C THR A 197 2.71 2.88 22.51
N GLY A 198 1.89 2.15 21.73
CA GLY A 198 1.82 0.69 21.73
C GLY A 198 1.05 0.09 22.91
N GLU A 199 0.49 0.92 23.79
CA GLU A 199 -0.23 0.47 24.99
C GLU A 199 -1.69 0.14 24.68
N ALA A 200 -2.25 -0.80 25.45
CA ALA A 200 -3.67 -1.13 25.37
C ALA A 200 -4.54 0.09 25.68
N VAL A 201 -5.61 0.29 24.89
CA VAL A 201 -6.56 1.37 25.16
C VAL A 201 -7.47 0.96 26.31
N THR A 202 -7.56 1.81 27.33
CA THR A 202 -8.41 1.57 28.50
C THR A 202 -9.90 1.73 28.18
N ALA A 203 -10.77 1.16 29.02
CA ALA A 203 -12.22 1.28 28.86
C ALA A 203 -12.70 2.74 28.83
N ASP A 204 -12.09 3.61 29.65
CA ASP A 204 -12.43 5.04 29.73
C ASP A 204 -12.05 5.82 28.46
N GLU A 205 -10.99 5.38 27.77
CA GLU A 205 -10.49 6.02 26.54
C GLU A 205 -11.11 5.45 25.27
N LEU A 206 -11.71 4.27 25.35
CA LEU A 206 -12.19 3.48 24.22
C LEU A 206 -13.16 4.25 23.33
N HIS A 207 -14.09 5.02 23.91
CA HIS A 207 -15.04 5.81 23.15
C HIS A 207 -14.34 6.81 22.23
N ARG A 208 -13.41 7.59 22.80
CA ARG A 208 -12.61 8.59 22.09
C ARG A 208 -11.73 7.94 21.03
N HIS A 209 -11.03 6.85 21.39
CA HIS A 209 -10.12 6.16 20.49
C HIS A 209 -10.86 5.59 19.26
N LEU A 210 -11.99 4.91 19.46
CA LEU A 210 -12.81 4.40 18.36
C LEU A 210 -13.42 5.52 17.50
N GLY A 211 -13.69 6.69 18.10
CA GLY A 211 -14.10 7.89 17.37
C GLY A 211 -13.00 8.37 16.41
N LEU A 212 -11.75 8.44 16.88
CA LEU A 212 -10.60 8.79 16.06
C LEU A 212 -10.35 7.75 14.96
N ALA A 213 -10.33 6.45 15.32
CA ALA A 213 -10.19 5.34 14.38
C ALA A 213 -11.21 5.41 13.22
N ARG A 214 -12.48 5.67 13.56
CA ARG A 214 -13.56 5.87 12.59
C ARG A 214 -13.29 7.06 11.69
N LEU A 215 -12.91 8.20 12.25
CA LEU A 215 -12.64 9.42 11.49
C LEU A 215 -11.50 9.20 10.50
N THR A 216 -10.39 8.60 10.95
CA THR A 216 -9.23 8.27 10.11
C THR A 216 -9.65 7.38 8.95
N ARG A 217 -10.35 6.26 9.21
CA ARG A 217 -10.82 5.37 8.14
C ARG A 217 -11.74 6.08 7.15
N VAL A 218 -12.71 6.86 7.62
CA VAL A 218 -13.64 7.59 6.74
C VAL A 218 -12.88 8.56 5.84
N SER A 219 -11.91 9.29 6.39
CA SER A 219 -11.06 10.21 5.62
C SER A 219 -10.29 9.47 4.53
N GLN A 220 -9.66 8.34 4.87
CA GLN A 220 -8.90 7.54 3.91
C GLN A 220 -9.78 6.95 2.79
N ASP A 221 -10.96 6.40 3.13
CA ASP A 221 -11.88 5.86 2.13
C ASP A 221 -12.43 6.97 1.22
N ALA A 222 -12.71 8.17 1.75
CA ALA A 222 -13.13 9.33 0.97
C ALA A 222 -12.02 9.80 0.02
N ASN A 223 -10.79 9.98 0.53
CA ASN A 223 -9.64 10.37 -0.29
C ASN A 223 -9.36 9.33 -1.37
N SER A 224 -9.49 8.03 -1.05
CA SER A 224 -9.35 6.95 -2.04
C SER A 224 -10.35 7.10 -3.18
N GLY A 225 -11.62 7.40 -2.87
CA GLY A 225 -12.66 7.63 -3.87
C GLY A 225 -12.35 8.83 -4.78
N VAL A 226 -11.90 9.93 -4.19
CA VAL A 226 -11.50 11.14 -4.93
C VAL A 226 -10.29 10.86 -5.82
N CYS A 227 -9.24 10.23 -5.30
CA CYS A 227 -8.04 9.87 -6.04
C CYS A 227 -8.37 9.00 -7.26
N ARG A 228 -9.19 7.96 -7.13
CA ARG A 228 -9.61 7.15 -8.28
C ARG A 228 -10.42 7.95 -9.30
N GLY A 229 -11.32 8.83 -8.85
CA GLY A 229 -12.10 9.70 -9.73
C GLY A 229 -11.24 10.67 -10.54
N MET A 230 -10.28 11.34 -9.88
CA MET A 230 -9.33 12.23 -10.53
C MET A 230 -8.41 11.48 -11.50
N LEU A 231 -7.96 10.28 -11.12
CA LEU A 231 -7.14 9.43 -11.99
C LEU A 231 -7.88 9.05 -13.27
N ARG A 232 -9.14 8.60 -13.18
CA ARG A 232 -9.98 8.28 -14.35
C ARG A 232 -10.18 9.48 -15.26
N ALA A 233 -10.44 10.66 -14.68
CA ALA A 233 -10.58 11.89 -15.46
C ALA A 233 -9.28 12.29 -16.16
N ARG A 234 -8.14 11.99 -15.53
CA ARG A 234 -6.80 12.32 -16.04
C ARG A 234 -6.29 11.33 -17.08
N TYR A 235 -6.61 10.05 -16.94
CA TYR A 235 -6.17 8.95 -17.82
C TYR A 235 -7.36 8.09 -18.25
N PRO A 236 -8.20 8.54 -19.20
CA PRO A 236 -9.38 7.80 -19.64
C PRO A 236 -9.03 6.41 -20.19
N GLU A 237 -7.92 6.31 -20.92
CA GLU A 237 -7.51 5.09 -21.62
C GLU A 237 -6.75 4.08 -20.74
N ALA A 238 -6.30 4.48 -19.55
CA ALA A 238 -5.60 3.59 -18.62
C ALA A 238 -6.57 2.76 -17.74
N THR A 239 -7.86 3.13 -17.72
CA THR A 239 -8.87 2.45 -16.91
C THR A 239 -9.77 1.48 -17.67
N ASP A 240 -9.66 1.44 -19.00
CA ASP A 240 -10.24 0.39 -19.84
C ASP A 240 -9.28 -0.81 -19.88
N ASN A 241 -9.13 -1.50 -18.75
CA ASN A 241 -8.54 -2.84 -18.75
C ASN A 241 -9.68 -3.84 -19.01
N PRO A 242 -9.67 -4.62 -20.12
CA PRO A 242 -10.80 -5.45 -20.53
C PRO A 242 -11.12 -6.64 -19.60
N ASP A 243 -10.38 -6.83 -18.49
CA ASP A 243 -10.54 -7.96 -17.57
C ASP A 243 -11.35 -7.68 -16.29
N THR A 244 -11.92 -6.48 -16.14
CA THR A 244 -12.92 -6.20 -15.09
C THR A 244 -14.35 -6.31 -15.65
N GLU A 245 -14.80 -7.54 -15.93
CA GLU A 245 -16.24 -7.83 -15.95
C GLU A 245 -16.77 -7.74 -14.51
N GLU A 246 -17.36 -6.61 -14.15
CA GLU A 246 -18.31 -6.52 -13.04
C GLU A 246 -19.46 -7.49 -13.33
N THR A 247 -19.50 -8.62 -12.64
CA THR A 247 -20.69 -9.49 -12.63
C THR A 247 -21.75 -8.82 -11.74
N PRO A 248 -23.00 -8.69 -12.22
CA PRO A 248 -24.07 -7.92 -11.57
C PRO A 248 -24.53 -8.43 -10.20
#